data_AF-A0A0F0LCV3-F1
#
_entry.id   AF-A0A0F0LCV3-F1
#
_cell.length_a   1.000
_cell.length_b   1.000
_cell.length_c   1.000
_cell.angle_alpha   90.00
_cell.angle_beta   90.00
_cell.angle_gamma   90.00
#
_symmetry.space_group_name_H-M   'P 1'
#
loop_
_entity.id
_entity.type
_entity.pdbx_description
1 polymer ?
#
loop_
_entity_poly.entity_id
_entity_poly.type
_entity_poly.pdbx_seq_one_letter_code
_entity_poly.pdbx_strand_id
1 'polypeptide(L)'
;MGSPYEEMDRDGEMGPVTYALFIDLIPRAASWYPPPPGYKSWSREASSEWFHSYFLEHKGHATAVKLYALATDDESFENLAFRAIARALIDWARATAPGRLQKRLRGILPADSILDAKAILAGQDGWTLPALGESIFSGDWRELLAAPGLRMVGVISVLNEGGPTSAHNRRCLSDAAHAILSEAGGAMRARELACALVEHFELDDPDLYLLFDDDLPDSDASLLEEPGERVEAVEQADIIWSALNVDERLVLCLLPAPLATIKVVVPTATATFVSGLEDKLRALVVRDDTAQAVLGIVRARSLDMHAK
;
A
#
# COMPACT_ATOMS: atom_id res chain seq x y z
N MET A 1 28.43 -7.84 -35.06
CA MET A 1 27.06 -7.58 -34.57
C MET A 1 26.78 -6.13 -34.88
N GLY A 2 25.65 -5.84 -35.53
CA GLY A 2 25.24 -4.45 -35.79
C GLY A 2 24.78 -3.77 -34.51
N SER A 3 24.67 -2.45 -34.55
CA SER A 3 24.20 -1.66 -33.42
C SER A 3 22.68 -1.78 -33.21
N PRO A 4 22.14 -1.38 -32.04
CA PRO A 4 20.69 -1.35 -31.80
C PRO A 4 19.92 -0.54 -32.84
N TYR A 5 20.46 0.60 -33.31
CA TYR A 5 19.81 1.40 -34.37
C TYR A 5 19.81 0.65 -35.70
N GLU A 6 20.92 0.02 -36.08
CA GLU A 6 21.02 -0.78 -37.32
C GLU A 6 20.11 -2.02 -37.29
N GLU A 7 19.87 -2.60 -36.12
CA GLU A 7 18.91 -3.70 -35.95
C GLU A 7 17.48 -3.22 -36.18
N MET A 8 17.09 -2.09 -35.58
CA MET A 8 15.77 -1.48 -35.79
C MET A 8 15.57 -1.02 -37.24
N ASP A 9 16.62 -0.53 -37.92
CA ASP A 9 16.56 -0.14 -39.34
C ASP A 9 16.34 -1.34 -40.26
N ARG A 10 17.02 -2.46 -39.97
CA ARG A 10 16.93 -3.68 -40.78
C ARG A 10 15.60 -4.39 -40.61
N ASP A 11 15.20 -4.60 -39.36
CA ASP A 11 14.15 -5.55 -39.01
C ASP A 11 12.81 -4.84 -38.73
N GLY A 12 12.83 -3.52 -38.47
CA GLY A 12 11.63 -2.73 -38.16
C GLY A 12 10.98 -3.05 -36.82
N GLU A 13 11.58 -3.96 -36.06
CA GLU A 13 11.13 -4.42 -34.76
C GLU A 13 12.31 -4.65 -33.80
N MET A 14 11.99 -4.79 -32.53
CA MET A 14 12.98 -4.90 -31.47
C MET A 14 13.59 -6.30 -31.45
N GLY A 15 14.83 -6.43 -31.91
CA GLY A 15 15.61 -7.67 -31.88
C GLY A 15 16.46 -7.83 -30.62
N PRO A 16 17.29 -8.89 -30.55
CA PRO A 16 18.11 -9.22 -29.38
C PRO A 16 19.09 -8.12 -28.96
N VAL A 17 19.64 -7.35 -29.91
CA VAL A 17 20.63 -6.30 -29.62
C VAL A 17 19.95 -5.08 -28.99
N THR A 18 18.80 -4.68 -29.53
CA THR A 18 17.97 -3.61 -28.98
C THR A 18 17.38 -4.02 -27.63
N TYR A 19 16.93 -5.27 -27.50
CA TYR A 19 16.48 -5.80 -26.21
C TYR A 19 17.58 -5.68 -25.15
N ALA A 20 18.81 -6.11 -25.47
CA ALA A 20 19.94 -6.02 -24.55
C ALA A 20 20.25 -4.57 -24.13
N LEU A 21 20.20 -3.62 -25.08
CA LEU A 21 20.36 -2.19 -24.78
C LEU A 21 19.37 -1.73 -23.71
N PHE A 22 18.08 -2.05 -23.85
CA PHE A 22 17.07 -1.62 -22.88
C PHE A 22 17.32 -2.23 -21.50
N ILE A 23 17.70 -3.50 -21.43
CA ILE A 23 18.05 -4.15 -20.15
C ILE A 23 19.23 -3.44 -19.47
N ASP A 24 20.28 -3.14 -20.22
CA ASP A 24 21.49 -2.53 -19.66
C ASP A 24 21.27 -1.06 -19.23
N LEU A 25 20.27 -0.38 -19.79
CA LEU A 25 19.89 0.97 -19.40
C LEU A 25 19.04 1.03 -18.12
N ILE A 26 18.33 -0.05 -17.76
CA ILE A 26 17.43 -0.06 -16.60
C ILE A 26 18.18 0.24 -15.29
N PRO A 27 19.28 -0.45 -14.92
CA PRO A 27 19.97 -0.16 -13.67
C PRO A 27 20.45 1.29 -13.57
N ARG A 28 20.86 1.89 -14.71
CA ARG A 28 21.26 3.31 -14.78
C ARG A 28 20.08 4.24 -14.50
N ALA A 29 18.92 3.94 -15.07
CA ALA A 29 17.71 4.74 -14.87
C ALA A 29 17.04 4.50 -13.51
N ALA A 30 17.26 3.31 -12.93
CA ALA A 30 16.57 2.81 -11.77
C ALA A 30 17.33 3.03 -10.44
N SER A 31 18.41 3.81 -10.44
CA SER A 31 19.30 3.99 -9.27
C SER A 31 18.59 4.45 -7.99
N TRP A 32 17.41 5.07 -8.12
CA TRP A 32 16.59 5.57 -7.00
C TRP A 32 15.28 4.80 -6.82
N TYR A 33 15.13 3.65 -7.46
CA TYR A 33 13.92 2.84 -7.46
C TYR A 33 14.20 1.46 -6.85
N PRO A 34 13.26 0.88 -6.08
CA PRO A 34 13.42 -0.49 -5.63
C PRO A 34 13.38 -1.43 -6.86
N PRO A 35 14.12 -2.54 -6.82
CA PRO A 35 13.97 -3.60 -7.82
C PRO A 35 12.57 -4.23 -7.75
N PRO A 36 12.15 -4.97 -8.79
CA PRO A 36 10.89 -5.71 -8.75
C PRO A 36 10.84 -6.75 -7.61
N PRO A 37 9.64 -7.21 -7.21
CA PRO A 37 9.46 -8.21 -6.17
C PRO A 37 10.32 -9.45 -6.37
N GLY A 38 10.86 -10.01 -5.28
CA GLY A 38 11.75 -11.17 -5.31
C GLY A 38 13.24 -10.85 -5.55
N TYR A 39 13.60 -9.58 -5.80
CA TYR A 39 14.98 -9.17 -6.04
C TYR A 39 15.49 -8.18 -4.99
N LYS A 40 16.77 -8.30 -4.61
CA LYS A 40 17.43 -7.40 -3.63
C LYS A 40 18.11 -6.19 -4.25
N SER A 41 18.36 -6.23 -5.56
CA SER A 41 19.01 -5.16 -6.32
C SER A 41 18.60 -5.22 -7.79
N TRP A 42 18.86 -4.16 -8.56
CA TRP A 42 18.72 -4.16 -10.03
C TRP A 42 19.83 -4.97 -10.70
N SER A 43 19.77 -6.30 -10.55
CA SER A 43 20.58 -7.21 -11.34
C SER A 43 20.04 -7.30 -12.78
N ARG A 44 20.80 -7.93 -13.67
CA ARG A 44 20.36 -8.13 -15.06
C ARG A 44 19.05 -8.93 -15.13
N GLU A 45 18.88 -9.89 -14.24
CA GLU A 45 17.69 -10.72 -14.09
C GLU A 45 16.51 -9.85 -13.63
N ALA A 46 16.70 -9.02 -12.59
CA ALA A 46 15.68 -8.09 -12.11
C ALA A 46 15.26 -7.08 -13.20
N SER A 47 16.22 -6.57 -13.96
CA SER A 47 15.95 -5.68 -15.10
C SER A 47 15.17 -6.38 -16.21
N SER A 48 15.51 -7.64 -16.52
CA SER A 48 14.78 -8.43 -17.52
C SER A 48 13.36 -8.75 -17.08
N GLU A 49 13.17 -9.11 -15.81
CA GLU A 49 11.85 -9.35 -15.23
C GLU A 49 10.96 -8.11 -15.35
N TRP A 50 11.44 -6.96 -14.86
CA TRP A 50 10.69 -5.70 -14.95
C TRP A 50 10.41 -5.28 -16.39
N PHE A 51 11.39 -5.45 -17.28
CA PHE A 51 11.24 -5.07 -18.68
C PHE A 51 10.15 -5.88 -19.38
N HIS A 52 10.08 -7.20 -19.14
CA HIS A 52 9.02 -8.04 -19.68
C HIS A 52 7.67 -7.73 -19.04
N SER A 53 7.57 -7.89 -17.72
CA SER A 53 6.32 -7.80 -16.95
C SER A 53 5.66 -6.42 -17.00
N TYR A 54 6.43 -5.35 -17.19
CA TYR A 54 5.89 -4.00 -17.16
C TYR A 54 6.07 -3.27 -18.50
N PHE A 55 7.31 -3.14 -18.96
CA PHE A 55 7.59 -2.27 -20.10
C PHE A 55 7.05 -2.83 -21.43
N LEU A 56 7.27 -4.12 -21.70
CA LEU A 56 6.81 -4.75 -22.94
C LEU A 56 5.29 -4.95 -22.96
N GLU A 57 4.69 -5.39 -21.85
CA GLU A 57 3.25 -5.53 -21.71
C GLU A 57 2.49 -4.21 -21.89
N HIS A 58 3.11 -3.06 -21.57
CA HIS A 58 2.49 -1.73 -21.67
C HIS A 58 2.98 -0.92 -22.88
N LYS A 59 3.08 -1.57 -24.05
CA LYS A 59 3.43 -0.98 -25.37
C LYS A 59 4.94 -0.78 -25.62
N GLY A 60 5.81 -1.55 -24.98
CA GLY A 60 7.26 -1.40 -25.12
C GLY A 60 7.77 -1.54 -26.56
N HIS A 61 7.25 -2.50 -27.32
CA HIS A 61 7.60 -2.65 -28.75
C HIS A 61 7.21 -1.43 -29.60
N ALA A 62 5.98 -0.94 -29.43
CA ALA A 62 5.53 0.27 -30.14
C ALA A 62 6.31 1.52 -29.71
N THR A 63 6.79 1.55 -28.46
CA THR A 63 7.68 2.60 -27.97
C THR A 63 9.03 2.53 -28.66
N ALA A 64 9.69 1.36 -28.73
CA ALA A 64 10.97 1.20 -29.40
C ALA A 64 10.93 1.67 -30.87
N VAL A 65 9.89 1.29 -31.62
CA VAL A 65 9.68 1.73 -33.01
C VAL A 65 9.53 3.27 -33.11
N LYS A 66 8.78 3.88 -32.19
CA LYS A 66 8.65 5.35 -32.16
C LYS A 66 9.96 6.06 -31.83
N LEU A 67 10.75 5.50 -30.92
CA LEU A 67 12.06 6.07 -30.57
C LEU A 67 13.03 5.96 -31.75
N TYR A 68 13.01 4.84 -32.47
CA TYR A 68 13.80 4.64 -33.68
C TYR A 68 13.45 5.68 -34.75
N ALA A 69 12.16 5.88 -35.03
CA ALA A 69 11.70 6.87 -36.02
C ALA A 69 12.08 8.33 -35.66
N LEU A 70 12.41 8.60 -34.40
CA LEU A 70 12.85 9.91 -33.91
C LEU A 70 14.37 10.04 -33.79
N ALA A 71 15.10 8.92 -33.82
CA ALA A 71 16.54 8.89 -33.66
C ALA A 71 17.24 9.12 -34.99
N THR A 72 18.38 9.81 -34.95
CA THR A 72 19.21 10.11 -36.13
C THR A 72 20.42 9.18 -36.25
N ASP A 73 20.76 8.47 -35.17
CA ASP A 73 21.94 7.64 -35.00
C ASP A 73 21.81 6.80 -33.71
N ASP A 74 22.82 5.97 -33.42
CA ASP A 74 22.88 5.13 -32.22
C ASP A 74 22.85 5.92 -30.91
N GLU A 75 23.58 7.03 -30.83
CA GLU A 75 23.69 7.81 -29.59
C GLU A 75 22.35 8.49 -29.25
N SER A 76 21.68 9.06 -30.26
CA SER A 76 20.35 9.63 -30.09
C SER A 76 19.31 8.56 -29.74
N PHE A 77 19.41 7.36 -30.30
CA PHE A 77 18.54 6.24 -29.97
C PHE A 77 18.73 5.76 -28.52
N GLU A 78 19.96 5.55 -28.06
CA GLU A 78 20.26 5.19 -26.67
C GLU A 78 19.74 6.26 -25.69
N ASN A 79 19.98 7.54 -25.99
CA ASN A 79 19.50 8.65 -25.16
C ASN A 79 17.97 8.72 -25.06
N LEU A 80 17.27 8.47 -26.18
CA LEU A 80 15.82 8.41 -26.23
C LEU A 80 15.29 7.19 -25.45
N ALA A 81 15.91 6.02 -25.61
CA ALA A 81 15.58 4.80 -24.87
C ALA A 81 15.75 4.99 -23.35
N PHE A 82 16.87 5.57 -22.92
CA PHE A 82 17.12 5.87 -21.52
C PHE A 82 16.02 6.76 -20.92
N ARG A 83 15.64 7.85 -21.62
CA ARG A 83 14.57 8.74 -21.16
C ARG A 83 13.21 8.05 -21.10
N ALA A 84 12.91 7.17 -22.05
CA ALA A 84 11.68 6.39 -22.07
C ALA A 84 11.61 5.43 -20.88
N ILE A 85 12.71 4.71 -20.60
CA ILE A 85 12.84 3.83 -19.42
C ILE A 85 12.69 4.63 -18.13
N ALA A 86 13.39 5.76 -17.99
CA ALA A 86 13.29 6.60 -16.81
C ALA A 86 11.85 7.09 -16.55
N ARG A 87 11.11 7.46 -17.61
CA ARG A 87 9.69 7.83 -17.50
C ARG A 87 8.81 6.63 -17.13
N ALA A 88 9.04 5.47 -17.75
CA ALA A 88 8.31 4.26 -17.41
C ALA A 88 8.56 3.82 -15.96
N LEU A 89 9.78 3.99 -15.43
CA LEU A 89 10.10 3.74 -14.02
C LEU A 89 9.40 4.75 -13.08
N ILE A 90 9.24 6.01 -13.49
CA ILE A 90 8.42 6.98 -12.75
C ILE A 90 6.97 6.53 -12.70
N ASP A 91 6.42 6.10 -13.82
CA ASP A 91 5.01 5.68 -13.90
C ASP A 91 4.78 4.34 -13.19
N TRP A 92 5.72 3.40 -13.31
CA TRP A 92 5.77 2.17 -12.52
C TRP A 92 5.80 2.48 -11.03
N ALA A 93 6.71 3.35 -10.58
CA ALA A 93 6.79 3.77 -9.20
C ALA A 93 5.53 4.50 -8.72
N ARG A 94 4.86 5.28 -9.57
CA ARG A 94 3.57 5.90 -9.24
C ARG A 94 2.44 4.87 -9.13
N ALA A 95 2.54 3.78 -9.88
CA ALA A 95 1.66 2.62 -9.79
C ALA A 95 2.02 1.68 -8.62
N THR A 96 3.15 1.87 -7.93
CA THR A 96 3.45 1.11 -6.69
C THR A 96 2.68 1.66 -5.48
N ALA A 97 2.46 0.81 -4.47
CA ALA A 97 1.80 1.21 -3.23
C ALA A 97 2.47 2.44 -2.56
N PRO A 98 3.82 2.56 -2.51
CA PRO A 98 4.46 3.76 -1.98
C PRO A 98 4.16 5.04 -2.78
N GLY A 99 4.08 4.95 -4.11
CA GLY A 99 3.74 6.09 -4.96
C GLY A 99 2.30 6.57 -4.75
N ARG A 100 1.35 5.63 -4.63
CA ARG A 100 -0.05 5.93 -4.28
C ARG A 100 -0.15 6.55 -2.89
N LEU A 101 0.58 5.99 -1.92
CA LEU A 101 0.58 6.48 -0.54
C LEU A 101 1.18 7.89 -0.45
N GLN A 102 2.32 8.15 -1.09
CA GLN A 102 2.96 9.48 -1.11
C GLN A 102 1.99 10.57 -1.60
N LYS A 103 1.25 10.31 -2.68
CA LYS A 103 0.24 11.24 -3.21
C LYS A 103 -0.86 11.51 -2.18
N ARG A 104 -1.31 10.47 -1.48
CA ARG A 104 -2.36 10.56 -0.47
C ARG A 104 -1.91 11.31 0.78
N LEU A 105 -0.68 11.09 1.24
CA LEU A 105 -0.10 11.74 2.42
C LEU A 105 -0.05 13.28 2.28
N ARG A 106 0.10 13.82 1.07
CA ARG A 106 0.04 15.28 0.84
C ARG A 106 -1.27 15.92 1.31
N GLY A 107 -2.39 15.18 1.29
CA GLY A 107 -3.67 15.66 1.79
C GLY A 107 -3.94 15.34 3.26
N ILE A 108 -3.16 14.43 3.86
CA ILE A 108 -3.34 13.96 5.23
C ILE A 108 -2.45 14.74 6.20
N LEU A 109 -1.13 14.69 5.98
CA LEU A 109 -0.12 15.09 6.96
C LEU A 109 -0.13 16.59 7.33
N PRO A 110 -0.35 17.54 6.41
CA PRO A 110 -0.39 18.97 6.77
C PRO A 110 -1.45 19.34 7.82
N ALA A 111 -2.47 18.49 8.03
CA ALA A 111 -3.51 18.72 9.03
C ALA A 111 -3.09 18.35 10.47
N ASP A 112 -1.99 17.62 10.65
CA ASP A 112 -1.64 16.95 11.90
C ASP A 112 -0.28 17.38 12.47
N SER A 113 0.07 18.66 12.34
CA SER A 113 1.32 19.25 12.85
C SER A 113 2.62 18.76 12.17
N ILE A 114 2.51 17.91 11.14
CA ILE A 114 3.61 17.52 10.25
C ILE A 114 3.62 18.49 9.07
N LEU A 115 4.74 19.19 8.86
CA LEU A 115 4.86 20.25 7.85
C LEU A 115 5.62 19.78 6.61
N ASP A 116 5.39 20.47 5.49
CA ASP A 116 6.17 20.31 4.26
C ASP A 116 7.63 20.74 4.51
N ALA A 117 8.58 19.89 4.09
CA ALA A 117 10.01 20.08 4.30
C ALA A 117 10.77 20.54 3.04
N LYS A 118 10.08 21.05 2.00
CA LYS A 118 10.74 21.45 0.74
C LYS A 118 11.87 22.44 0.92
N ALA A 119 11.70 23.40 1.84
CA ALA A 119 12.73 24.39 2.12
C ALA A 119 14.01 23.72 2.67
N ILE A 120 13.84 22.75 3.57
CA ILE A 120 14.93 21.98 4.19
C ILE A 120 15.58 21.05 3.14
N LEU A 121 14.76 20.42 2.28
CA LEU A 121 15.17 19.42 1.30
C LEU A 121 15.51 19.99 -0.08
N ALA A 122 15.91 21.26 -0.18
CA ALA A 122 16.32 21.91 -1.43
C ALA A 122 15.31 21.74 -2.59
N GLY A 123 14.02 21.86 -2.29
CA GLY A 123 12.91 21.75 -3.24
C GLY A 123 12.39 20.32 -3.46
N GLN A 124 12.99 19.31 -2.84
CA GLN A 124 12.45 17.94 -2.86
C GLN A 124 11.23 17.82 -1.96
N ASP A 125 10.25 16.99 -2.36
CA ASP A 125 9.09 16.70 -1.52
C ASP A 125 9.54 15.94 -0.26
N GLY A 126 9.04 16.37 0.89
CA GLY A 126 9.23 15.67 2.16
C GLY A 126 8.48 16.33 3.29
N TRP A 127 8.63 15.74 4.47
CA TRP A 127 7.93 16.15 5.66
C TRP A 127 8.87 16.25 6.85
N THR A 128 8.52 17.12 7.78
CA THR A 128 9.31 17.36 8.99
C THR A 128 8.39 17.56 10.19
N LEU A 129 8.92 17.23 11.37
CA LEU A 129 8.41 17.69 12.65
C LEU A 129 9.24 18.91 13.07
N PRO A 130 8.70 20.15 13.00
CA PRO A 130 9.49 21.36 13.26
C PRO A 130 10.13 21.40 14.64
N ALA A 131 9.51 20.74 15.64
CA ALA A 131 10.02 20.65 17.00
C ALA A 131 11.36 19.88 17.12
N LEU A 132 11.71 19.07 16.11
CA LEU A 132 12.93 18.26 16.08
C LEU A 132 14.06 18.92 15.26
N GLY A 133 13.80 20.07 14.65
CA GLY A 133 14.78 20.84 13.88
C GLY A 133 14.79 20.53 12.38
N GLU A 134 15.91 20.87 11.74
CA GLU A 134 16.08 20.82 10.28
C GLU A 134 17.01 19.68 9.81
N SER A 135 17.38 18.77 10.71
CA SER A 135 18.18 17.58 10.37
C SER A 135 17.46 16.75 9.33
N ILE A 136 18.16 16.41 8.25
CA ILE A 136 17.65 15.53 7.20
C ILE A 136 18.12 14.10 7.50
N PHE A 137 17.17 13.18 7.61
CA PHE A 137 17.48 11.77 7.72
C PHE A 137 18.26 11.27 6.49
N SER A 138 19.32 10.50 6.73
CA SER A 138 20.21 9.98 5.69
C SER A 138 20.60 8.51 5.85
N GLY A 139 19.98 7.80 6.81
CA GLY A 139 20.17 6.37 7.04
C GLY A 139 19.27 5.49 6.16
N ASP A 140 19.24 4.18 6.45
CA ASP A 140 18.25 3.26 5.86
C ASP A 140 16.92 3.42 6.60
N TRP A 141 15.86 3.78 5.88
CA TRP A 141 14.53 3.98 6.45
C TRP A 141 13.98 2.71 7.11
N ARG A 142 14.47 1.51 6.73
CA ARG A 142 14.06 0.25 7.36
C ARG A 142 14.44 0.17 8.83
N GLU A 143 15.53 0.83 9.23
CA GLU A 143 15.94 0.90 10.63
C GLU A 143 14.87 1.60 11.49
N LEU A 144 14.10 2.52 10.90
CA LEU A 144 13.04 3.25 11.58
C LEU A 144 11.80 2.40 11.86
N LEU A 145 11.64 1.24 11.19
CA LEU A 145 10.52 0.32 11.45
C LEU A 145 10.59 -0.32 12.85
N ALA A 146 11.77 -0.31 13.47
CA ALA A 146 11.95 -0.78 14.84
C ALA A 146 11.52 0.27 15.90
N ALA A 147 11.11 1.47 15.49
CA ALA A 147 10.76 2.56 16.39
C ALA A 147 9.67 2.12 17.40
N PRO A 148 9.88 2.29 18.72
CA PRO A 148 8.90 1.88 19.73
C PRO A 148 7.52 2.52 19.54
N GLY A 149 7.48 3.75 19.04
CA GLY A 149 6.23 4.48 18.78
C GLY A 149 5.32 3.80 17.74
N LEU A 150 5.89 3.05 16.79
CA LEU A 150 5.13 2.33 15.79
C LEU A 150 4.28 1.20 16.37
N ARG A 151 4.68 0.62 17.50
CA ARG A 151 3.92 -0.46 18.18
C ARG A 151 2.58 0.01 18.75
N MET A 152 2.44 1.32 18.93
CA MET A 152 1.24 1.95 19.49
C MET A 152 0.27 2.42 18.41
N VAL A 153 0.66 2.34 17.13
CA VAL A 153 -0.17 2.77 16.01
C VAL A 153 -1.23 1.71 15.72
N GLY A 154 -2.45 2.17 15.43
CA GLY A 154 -3.54 1.28 15.03
C GLY A 154 -3.29 0.61 13.67
N VAL A 155 -3.96 -0.50 13.41
CA VAL A 155 -3.78 -1.26 12.17
C VAL A 155 -4.53 -0.60 11.01
N ILE A 156 -3.90 -0.60 9.83
CA ILE A 156 -4.54 -0.33 8.54
C ILE A 156 -4.44 -1.60 7.73
N SER A 157 -5.54 -2.33 7.59
CA SER A 157 -5.58 -3.54 6.76
C SER A 157 -5.80 -3.20 5.30
N VAL A 158 -6.60 -2.17 4.96
CA VAL A 158 -6.87 -1.77 3.58
C VAL A 158 -6.86 -0.25 3.47
N LEU A 159 -6.23 0.26 2.40
CA LEU A 159 -6.36 1.65 1.99
C LEU A 159 -7.35 1.73 0.83
N ASN A 160 -8.35 2.62 0.93
CA ASN A 160 -9.31 2.82 -0.13
C ASN A 160 -8.64 3.17 -1.46
N GLU A 161 -9.07 2.57 -2.57
CA GLU A 161 -8.48 2.82 -3.90
C GLU A 161 -8.81 4.24 -4.41
N GLY A 162 -9.98 4.76 -4.06
CA GLY A 162 -10.47 6.09 -4.44
C GLY A 162 -11.25 6.78 -3.32
N GLY A 163 -11.44 8.10 -3.46
CA GLY A 163 -12.20 8.90 -2.49
C GLY A 163 -11.41 9.32 -1.23
N PRO A 164 -12.07 10.00 -0.27
CA PRO A 164 -11.44 10.46 0.95
C PRO A 164 -10.97 9.28 1.81
N THR A 165 -9.77 9.38 2.39
CA THR A 165 -9.27 8.40 3.37
C THR A 165 -10.13 8.46 4.64
N SER A 166 -10.51 7.30 5.18
CA SER A 166 -11.29 7.21 6.42
C SER A 166 -10.60 7.93 7.58
N ALA A 167 -11.36 8.48 8.54
CA ALA A 167 -10.79 9.19 9.69
C ALA A 167 -9.85 8.30 10.51
N HIS A 168 -10.16 7.00 10.63
CA HIS A 168 -9.31 6.00 11.28
C HIS A 168 -7.98 5.83 10.55
N ASN A 169 -7.99 5.58 9.24
CA ASN A 169 -6.77 5.39 8.45
C ASN A 169 -5.93 6.67 8.41
N ARG A 170 -6.57 7.85 8.36
CA ARG A 170 -5.87 9.13 8.46
C ARG A 170 -5.11 9.24 9.78
N ARG A 171 -5.77 8.93 10.90
CA ARG A 171 -5.14 8.95 12.23
C ARG A 171 -3.97 7.95 12.28
N CYS A 172 -4.17 6.70 11.86
CA CYS A 172 -3.11 5.69 11.90
C CYS A 172 -1.91 6.08 11.02
N LEU A 173 -2.15 6.57 9.79
CA LEU A 173 -1.08 7.08 8.91
C LEU A 173 -0.33 8.25 9.54
N SER A 174 -1.05 9.15 10.23
CA SER A 174 -0.46 10.31 10.88
C SER A 174 0.37 9.94 12.11
N ASP A 175 -0.17 9.07 12.97
CA ASP A 175 0.52 8.57 14.16
C ASP A 175 1.80 7.81 13.78
N ALA A 176 1.74 6.95 12.76
CA ALA A 176 2.94 6.27 12.26
C ALA A 176 3.94 7.24 11.63
N ALA A 177 3.48 8.21 10.83
CA ALA A 177 4.35 9.22 10.24
C ALA A 177 5.05 10.04 11.33
N HIS A 178 4.34 10.40 12.40
CA HIS A 178 4.91 11.10 13.53
C HIS A 178 5.95 10.25 14.27
N ALA A 179 5.67 8.96 14.50
CA ALA A 179 6.62 8.04 15.14
C ALA A 179 7.91 7.89 14.32
N ILE A 180 7.79 7.70 13.00
CA ILE A 180 8.93 7.58 12.09
C ILE A 180 9.75 8.88 12.03
N LEU A 181 9.10 10.02 11.86
CA LEU A 181 9.78 11.33 11.83
C LEU A 181 10.45 11.66 13.16
N SER A 182 9.88 11.18 14.27
CA SER A 182 10.46 11.32 15.61
C SER A 182 11.74 10.52 15.75
N GLU A 183 11.73 9.25 15.32
CA GLU A 183 12.90 8.39 15.33
C GLU A 183 13.98 8.87 14.34
N ALA A 184 13.57 9.35 13.17
CA ALA A 184 14.44 9.93 12.15
C ALA A 184 15.14 11.22 12.61
N GLY A 185 14.68 11.83 13.71
CA GLY A 185 15.26 13.03 14.30
C GLY A 185 15.07 14.30 13.47
N GLY A 186 14.01 14.40 12.65
CA GLY A 186 13.73 15.61 11.88
C GLY A 186 12.99 15.39 10.57
N ALA A 187 13.54 15.94 9.49
CA ALA A 187 12.98 15.94 8.15
C ALA A 187 13.34 14.66 7.39
N MET A 188 12.38 14.13 6.63
CA MET A 188 12.59 12.96 5.79
C MET A 188 11.97 13.16 4.41
N ARG A 189 12.57 12.56 3.37
CA ARG A 189 12.04 12.66 2.01
C ARG A 189 10.70 11.96 1.92
N ALA A 190 9.79 12.49 1.10
CA ALA A 190 8.43 11.97 1.00
C ALA A 190 8.39 10.51 0.57
N ARG A 191 9.34 10.11 -0.27
CA ARG A 191 9.46 8.72 -0.76
C ARG A 191 9.88 7.75 0.35
N GLU A 192 10.87 8.11 1.16
CA GLU A 192 11.35 7.27 2.27
C GLU A 192 10.23 7.06 3.28
N LEU A 193 9.47 8.13 3.60
CA LEU A 193 8.33 8.02 4.50
C LEU A 193 7.25 7.12 3.94
N ALA A 194 6.92 7.26 2.66
CA ALA A 194 5.92 6.41 2.03
C ALA A 194 6.34 4.95 1.97
N CYS A 195 7.62 4.64 1.73
CA CYS A 195 8.12 3.26 1.75
C CYS A 195 8.04 2.67 3.16
N ALA A 196 8.46 3.43 4.18
CA ALA A 196 8.37 3.01 5.58
C ALA A 196 6.93 2.71 6.01
N LEU A 197 5.98 3.57 5.62
CA LEU A 197 4.57 3.36 5.95
C LEU A 197 3.94 2.19 5.18
N VAL A 198 4.32 1.97 3.92
CA VAL A 198 3.85 0.80 3.17
C VAL A 198 4.37 -0.48 3.80
N GLU A 199 5.65 -0.57 4.14
CA GLU A 199 6.22 -1.77 4.75
C GLU A 199 5.67 -1.97 6.19
N HIS A 200 5.49 -0.90 6.96
CA HIS A 200 4.93 -0.98 8.31
C HIS A 200 3.48 -1.49 8.35
N PHE A 201 2.65 -1.05 7.41
CA PHE A 201 1.24 -1.45 7.30
C PHE A 201 1.02 -2.59 6.31
N GLU A 202 2.09 -3.15 5.75
CA GLU A 202 2.05 -4.26 4.77
C GLU A 202 1.12 -3.94 3.58
N LEU A 203 1.12 -2.69 3.10
CA LEU A 203 0.15 -2.18 2.12
C LEU A 203 0.36 -2.66 0.68
N ASP A 204 1.39 -3.49 0.46
CA ASP A 204 1.83 -4.03 -0.81
C ASP A 204 1.81 -5.56 -0.88
N ASP A 205 1.33 -6.25 0.15
CA ASP A 205 1.24 -7.72 0.18
C ASP A 205 -0.16 -8.24 -0.19
N PRO A 206 -0.45 -8.56 -1.47
CA PRO A 206 -1.73 -9.14 -1.91
C PRO A 206 -2.18 -10.39 -1.13
N ASP A 207 -1.25 -11.17 -0.55
CA ASP A 207 -1.55 -12.41 0.17
C ASP A 207 -2.08 -12.16 1.59
N LEU A 208 -1.85 -10.97 2.17
CA LEU A 208 -2.49 -10.52 3.41
C LEU A 208 -3.95 -10.05 3.21
N TYR A 209 -4.34 -9.76 1.96
CA TYR A 209 -5.70 -9.37 1.58
C TYR A 209 -6.57 -10.55 1.14
N LEU A 210 -5.93 -11.67 0.81
CA LEU A 210 -6.57 -12.97 0.74
C LEU A 210 -6.67 -13.48 2.18
N LEU A 211 -7.74 -13.09 2.88
CA LEU A 211 -8.19 -13.83 4.06
C LEU A 211 -8.12 -15.32 3.70
N PHE A 212 -7.31 -16.07 4.44
CA PHE A 212 -7.14 -17.51 4.30
C PHE A 212 -8.53 -18.15 4.20
N ASP A 213 -8.81 -18.77 3.04
CA ASP A 213 -9.98 -19.61 2.78
C ASP A 213 -10.08 -20.79 3.77
N ASP A 214 -9.00 -21.09 4.52
CA ASP A 214 -8.89 -22.26 5.39
C ASP A 214 -9.24 -22.02 6.87
N ASP A 215 -9.37 -20.77 7.34
CA ASP A 215 -9.65 -20.46 8.77
C ASP A 215 -10.99 -19.76 9.01
N LEU A 216 -11.74 -19.42 7.95
CA LEU A 216 -13.15 -19.15 8.11
C LEU A 216 -13.84 -20.50 8.35
N PRO A 217 -14.55 -20.71 9.48
CA PRO A 217 -15.46 -21.85 9.55
C PRO A 217 -16.38 -21.76 8.32
N ASP A 218 -16.64 -22.90 7.68
CA ASP A 218 -17.46 -23.14 6.46
C ASP A 218 -18.85 -22.45 6.42
N SER A 219 -19.18 -21.57 7.35
CA SER A 219 -20.40 -20.78 7.42
C SER A 219 -20.30 -19.45 6.66
N ASP A 220 -21.20 -19.33 5.68
CA ASP A 220 -21.85 -18.11 5.18
C ASP A 220 -21.03 -17.10 4.36
N ALA A 221 -19.69 -17.17 4.30
CA ALA A 221 -18.91 -16.36 3.35
C ALA A 221 -19.10 -16.81 1.88
N SER A 222 -19.58 -18.03 1.67
CA SER A 222 -19.96 -18.58 0.35
C SER A 222 -21.24 -17.97 -0.24
N LEU A 223 -21.92 -17.05 0.47
CA LEU A 223 -23.18 -16.44 0.00
C LEU A 223 -22.99 -15.31 -1.03
N LEU A 224 -21.76 -14.82 -1.24
CA LEU A 224 -21.46 -13.74 -2.18
C LEU A 224 -20.65 -14.28 -3.37
N GLU A 225 -21.35 -14.49 -4.49
CA GLU A 225 -20.81 -15.10 -5.71
C GLU A 225 -19.99 -14.09 -6.55
N GLU A 226 -20.31 -12.79 -6.47
CA GLU A 226 -19.66 -11.76 -7.29
C GLU A 226 -18.58 -10.96 -6.53
N PRO A 227 -17.43 -10.64 -7.17
CA PRO A 227 -16.36 -9.85 -6.56
C PRO A 227 -16.81 -8.47 -6.04
N GLY A 228 -17.79 -7.83 -6.68
CA GLY A 228 -18.31 -6.52 -6.27
C GLY A 228 -19.09 -6.56 -4.95
N GLU A 229 -19.89 -7.61 -4.73
CA GLU A 229 -20.68 -7.79 -3.51
C GLU A 229 -19.78 -8.04 -2.29
N ARG A 230 -18.63 -8.70 -2.50
CA ARG A 230 -17.62 -8.91 -1.46
C ARG A 230 -16.96 -7.60 -1.03
N VAL A 231 -16.64 -6.71 -1.97
CA VAL A 231 -16.08 -5.38 -1.65
C VAL A 231 -17.08 -4.55 -0.84
N GLU A 232 -18.35 -4.52 -1.26
CA GLU A 232 -19.40 -3.81 -0.52
C GLU A 232 -19.58 -4.38 0.91
N ALA A 233 -19.54 -5.70 1.08
CA ALA A 233 -19.66 -6.33 2.39
C ALA A 233 -18.49 -6.01 3.33
N VAL A 234 -17.26 -5.95 2.80
CA VAL A 234 -16.06 -5.57 3.57
C VAL A 234 -16.12 -4.10 3.98
N GLU A 235 -16.49 -3.19 3.06
CA GLU A 235 -16.63 -1.77 3.37
C GLU A 235 -17.69 -1.52 4.46
N GLN A 236 -18.81 -2.23 4.38
CA GLN A 236 -19.86 -2.14 5.40
C GLN A 236 -19.41 -2.72 6.74
N ALA A 237 -18.63 -3.80 6.74
CA ALA A 237 -18.03 -4.38 7.95
C ALA A 237 -17.05 -3.40 8.62
N ASP A 238 -16.28 -2.63 7.85
CA ASP A 238 -15.40 -1.57 8.37
C ASP A 238 -16.20 -0.46 9.06
N ILE A 239 -17.30 -0.02 8.45
CA ILE A 239 -18.18 0.98 9.04
C ILE A 239 -18.73 0.47 10.37
N ILE A 240 -19.25 -0.76 10.41
CA ILE A 240 -19.76 -1.36 11.65
C ILE A 240 -18.65 -1.46 12.68
N TRP A 241 -17.50 -2.03 12.33
CA TRP A 241 -16.36 -2.20 13.24
C TRP A 241 -15.92 -0.87 13.86
N SER A 242 -15.86 0.20 13.06
CA SER A 242 -15.49 1.54 13.51
C SER A 242 -16.49 2.17 14.49
N ALA A 243 -17.78 1.84 14.35
CA ALA A 243 -18.83 2.34 15.24
C ALA A 243 -18.85 1.63 16.60
N LEU A 244 -18.15 0.51 16.74
CA LEU A 244 -18.08 -0.27 17.97
C LEU A 244 -16.92 0.19 18.86
N ASN A 245 -17.18 0.27 20.17
CA ASN A 245 -16.14 0.49 21.16
C ASN A 245 -15.38 -0.82 21.48
N VAL A 246 -14.31 -0.73 22.27
CA VAL A 246 -13.42 -1.87 22.56
C VAL A 246 -14.18 -3.02 23.23
N ASP A 247 -15.03 -2.73 24.22
CA ASP A 247 -15.82 -3.76 24.91
C ASP A 247 -16.84 -4.41 23.95
N GLU A 248 -17.49 -3.63 23.10
CA GLU A 248 -18.43 -4.13 22.08
C GLU A 248 -17.72 -5.03 21.06
N ARG A 249 -16.51 -4.68 20.64
CA ARG A 249 -15.67 -5.49 19.75
C ARG A 249 -15.23 -6.79 20.41
N LEU A 250 -14.92 -6.81 21.70
CA LEU A 250 -14.52 -8.03 22.41
C LEU A 250 -15.69 -9.01 22.60
N VAL A 251 -16.91 -8.51 22.75
CA VAL A 251 -18.11 -9.35 22.99
C VAL A 251 -18.67 -9.98 21.71
N LEU A 252 -18.35 -9.42 20.53
CA LEU A 252 -19.03 -9.76 19.28
C LEU A 252 -18.87 -11.21 18.82
N CYS A 253 -17.66 -11.78 18.92
CA CYS A 253 -17.38 -13.17 18.59
C CYS A 253 -17.99 -14.15 19.60
N LEU A 254 -18.38 -13.67 20.78
CA LEU A 254 -18.99 -14.47 21.82
C LEU A 254 -20.51 -14.52 21.68
N LEU A 255 -21.14 -13.74 20.81
CA LEU A 255 -22.60 -13.83 20.61
C LEU A 255 -22.95 -15.08 19.80
N PRO A 256 -23.99 -15.86 20.19
CA PRO A 256 -24.99 -15.60 21.22
C PRO A 256 -24.74 -16.32 22.58
N ALA A 257 -23.49 -16.45 23.03
CA ALA A 257 -23.14 -17.17 24.26
C ALA A 257 -23.80 -16.56 25.51
N PRO A 258 -23.96 -17.37 26.59
CA PRO A 258 -24.53 -16.88 27.84
C PRO A 258 -23.74 -15.71 28.44
N LEU A 259 -24.42 -14.76 29.10
CA LEU A 259 -23.81 -13.60 29.75
C LEU A 259 -22.68 -13.99 30.73
N ALA A 260 -22.77 -15.16 31.37
CA ALA A 260 -21.71 -15.67 32.23
C ALA A 260 -20.38 -15.87 31.48
N THR A 261 -20.42 -16.38 30.24
CA THR A 261 -19.25 -16.54 29.37
C THR A 261 -18.70 -15.19 28.92
N ILE A 262 -19.60 -14.28 28.53
CA ILE A 262 -19.22 -12.92 28.10
C ILE A 262 -18.50 -12.17 29.23
N LYS A 263 -18.96 -12.33 30.49
CA LYS A 263 -18.36 -11.70 31.67
C LYS A 263 -16.95 -12.19 32.02
N VAL A 264 -16.52 -13.34 31.49
CA VAL A 264 -15.12 -13.79 31.65
C VAL A 264 -14.18 -12.84 30.91
N VAL A 265 -14.63 -12.33 29.76
CA VAL A 265 -13.84 -11.48 28.86
C VAL A 265 -14.09 -9.99 29.13
N VAL A 266 -15.34 -9.60 29.33
CA VAL A 266 -15.74 -8.23 29.66
C VAL A 266 -16.50 -8.24 30.99
N PRO A 267 -15.81 -8.12 32.15
CA PRO A 267 -16.42 -8.26 33.47
C PRO A 267 -17.56 -7.27 33.76
N THR A 268 -17.52 -6.11 33.10
CA THR A 268 -18.52 -5.04 33.18
C THR A 268 -19.78 -5.29 32.33
N ALA A 269 -19.79 -6.33 31.49
CA ALA A 269 -20.90 -6.62 30.60
C ALA A 269 -22.20 -6.91 31.37
N THR A 270 -23.31 -6.34 30.90
CA THR A 270 -24.66 -6.55 31.43
C THR A 270 -25.57 -7.09 30.34
N ALA A 271 -26.73 -7.64 30.71
CA ALA A 271 -27.74 -8.05 29.73
C ALA A 271 -28.19 -6.86 28.85
N THR A 272 -28.29 -5.66 29.44
CA THR A 272 -28.62 -4.43 28.70
C THR A 272 -27.53 -4.03 27.71
N PHE A 273 -26.26 -4.20 28.08
CA PHE A 273 -25.14 -3.99 27.15
C PHE A 273 -25.21 -4.94 25.96
N VAL A 274 -25.43 -6.24 26.20
CA VAL A 274 -25.51 -7.26 25.14
C VAL A 274 -26.70 -7.00 24.21
N SER A 275 -27.88 -6.75 24.77
CA SER A 275 -29.08 -6.38 23.99
C SER A 275 -28.88 -5.09 23.19
N GLY A 276 -28.23 -4.08 23.80
CA GLY A 276 -27.94 -2.82 23.13
C GLY A 276 -26.95 -2.98 21.97
N LEU A 277 -25.98 -3.90 22.10
CA LEU A 277 -25.07 -4.25 21.02
C LEU A 277 -25.79 -4.96 19.87
N GLU A 278 -26.68 -5.91 20.15
CA GLU A 278 -27.50 -6.57 19.11
C GLU A 278 -28.39 -5.58 18.36
N ASP A 279 -29.02 -4.65 19.07
CA ASP A 279 -29.86 -3.61 18.47
C ASP A 279 -29.02 -2.62 17.65
N LYS A 280 -27.84 -2.25 18.14
CA LYS A 280 -26.88 -1.40 17.42
C LYS A 280 -26.38 -2.06 16.13
N LEU A 281 -26.05 -3.35 16.18
CA LEU A 281 -25.64 -4.11 15.00
C LEU A 281 -26.78 -4.18 13.98
N ARG A 282 -28.01 -4.45 14.43
CA ARG A 282 -29.19 -4.46 13.55
C ARG A 282 -29.43 -3.10 12.90
N ALA A 283 -29.21 -2.00 13.62
CA ALA A 283 -29.38 -0.65 13.08
C ALA A 283 -28.28 -0.23 12.08
N LEU A 284 -27.08 -0.80 12.18
CA LEU A 284 -25.95 -0.47 11.30
C LEU A 284 -25.90 -1.33 10.03
N VAL A 285 -26.62 -2.45 10.00
CA VAL A 285 -26.74 -3.29 8.80
C VAL A 285 -27.77 -2.66 7.86
N VAL A 286 -27.32 -2.20 6.69
CA VAL A 286 -28.12 -1.40 5.73
C VAL A 286 -28.95 -2.27 4.79
N ARG A 287 -28.50 -3.50 4.48
CA ARG A 287 -29.19 -4.44 3.59
C ARG A 287 -29.22 -5.85 4.19
N ASP A 288 -30.36 -6.53 4.09
CA ASP A 288 -30.56 -7.89 4.63
C ASP A 288 -29.85 -8.97 3.79
N ASP A 289 -29.64 -8.74 2.49
CA ASP A 289 -29.04 -9.71 1.56
C ASP A 289 -27.53 -9.92 1.79
N THR A 290 -26.82 -8.92 2.30
CA THR A 290 -25.39 -9.00 2.67
C THR A 290 -25.15 -9.06 4.18
N ALA A 291 -26.21 -8.95 4.98
CA ALA A 291 -26.15 -8.84 6.44
C ALA A 291 -25.31 -9.94 7.11
N GLN A 292 -25.50 -11.20 6.69
CA GLN A 292 -24.79 -12.34 7.26
C GLN A 292 -23.30 -12.31 6.95
N ALA A 293 -22.91 -12.03 5.70
CA ALA A 293 -21.51 -11.93 5.30
C ALA A 293 -20.80 -10.78 6.02
N VAL A 294 -21.45 -9.61 6.09
CA VAL A 294 -20.95 -8.43 6.81
C VAL A 294 -20.73 -8.75 8.29
N LEU A 295 -21.73 -9.33 8.97
CA LEU A 295 -21.61 -9.70 10.39
C LEU A 295 -20.60 -10.83 10.62
N GLY A 296 -20.42 -11.74 9.65
CA GLY A 296 -19.38 -12.76 9.67
C GLY A 296 -17.97 -12.15 9.70
N ILE A 297 -17.70 -11.19 8.82
CA ILE A 297 -16.42 -10.46 8.78
C ILE A 297 -16.16 -9.71 10.10
N VAL A 298 -17.17 -9.00 10.61
CA VAL A 298 -17.08 -8.26 11.89
C VAL A 298 -16.81 -9.23 13.07
N ARG A 299 -17.40 -10.42 13.06
CA ARG A 299 -17.18 -11.45 14.09
C ARG A 299 -15.80 -12.08 14.00
N ALA A 300 -15.29 -12.36 12.80
CA ALA A 300 -13.94 -12.90 12.61
C ALA A 300 -12.88 -11.95 13.20
N ARG A 301 -13.01 -10.65 12.92
CA ARG A 301 -12.12 -9.62 13.51
C ARG A 301 -12.20 -9.53 15.03
N SER A 302 -13.38 -9.77 15.59
CA SER A 302 -13.58 -9.87 17.04
C SER A 302 -12.84 -11.08 17.63
N LEU A 303 -12.84 -12.21 16.92
CA LEU A 303 -12.15 -13.43 17.33
C LEU A 303 -10.62 -13.24 17.34
N ASP A 304 -10.06 -12.56 16.34
CA ASP A 304 -8.62 -12.25 16.26
C ASP A 304 -8.11 -11.39 17.43
N MET A 305 -8.98 -10.57 18.03
CA MET A 305 -8.64 -9.79 19.22
C MET A 305 -8.43 -10.68 20.45
N HIS A 306 -8.96 -11.91 20.48
CA HIS A 306 -8.76 -12.88 21.58
C HIS A 306 -7.56 -13.80 21.37
N ALA A 307 -7.07 -13.92 20.13
CA ALA A 307 -5.93 -14.78 19.80
C ALA A 307 -4.56 -14.15 20.15
N LYS A 308 -4.54 -12.89 20.59
CA LYS A 308 -3.35 -12.10 20.97
C LYS A 308 -3.32 -11.84 22.47
#